data_AF-A0A7X6ZW35-F1
#
_entry.id   AF-A0A7X6ZW35-F1
#
_cell.length_a   1.000
_cell.length_b   1.000
_cell.length_c   1.000
_cell.angle_alpha   90.00
_cell.angle_beta   90.00
_cell.angle_gamma   90.00
#
_symmetry.space_group_name_H-M   'P 1'
#
loop_
_entity.id
_entity.type
_entity.pdbx_description
1 polymer ?
#
loop_
_entity_poly.entity_id
_entity_poly.type
_entity_poly.pdbx_seq_one_letter_code
_entity_poly.pdbx_strand_id
1 'polypeptide(L)'
;MLSKLLGCTVIIMCAGKIGFDEAARFSSRVTEIRELQTALVSLIGEIELWRTPLATALIRTGGKLKTEIRQLFLKAGEKLKNDNISVDEVWECVILKE
;
A
#
# COMPACT_ATOMS: atom_id res chain seq x y z
N MET A 1 -5.78 -0.07 50.10
CA MET A 1 -6.39 -0.92 49.05
C MET A 1 -6.56 -0.19 47.71
N LEU A 2 -7.08 1.04 47.70
CA LEU A 2 -7.23 1.83 46.45
C LEU A 2 -5.93 2.02 45.66
N SER A 3 -4.79 2.26 46.33
CA SER A 3 -3.49 2.47 45.67
C SER A 3 -3.00 1.25 44.87
N LYS A 4 -3.27 0.04 45.36
CA LYS A 4 -2.95 -1.20 44.65
C LYS A 4 -3.85 -1.40 43.42
N LEU A 5 -5.14 -1.09 43.55
CA LEU A 5 -6.10 -1.13 42.45
C LEU A 5 -5.73 -0.14 41.34
N LEU A 6 -5.41 1.10 41.69
CA LEU A 6 -4.99 2.14 40.75
C LEU A 6 -3.74 1.73 39.95
N GLY A 7 -2.73 1.18 40.64
CA GLY A 7 -1.52 0.65 39.99
C GLY A 7 -1.84 -0.47 38.99
N CYS A 8 -2.70 -1.42 39.39
CA CYS A 8 -3.12 -2.50 38.50
C CYS A 8 -3.87 -1.98 37.26
N THR A 9 -4.77 -1.00 37.42
CA THR A 9 -5.52 -0.46 36.28
C THR A 9 -4.61 0.26 35.29
N VAL A 10 -3.61 1.01 35.78
CA VAL A 10 -2.63 1.69 34.93
C VAL A 10 -1.80 0.67 34.14
N ILE A 11 -1.33 -0.40 34.77
CA ILE A 11 -0.55 -1.45 34.10
C ILE A 11 -1.38 -2.12 33.00
N ILE A 12 -2.65 -2.46 33.29
CA ILE A 12 -3.56 -3.08 32.31
C ILE A 12 -3.84 -2.15 31.13
N MET A 13 -4.07 -0.86 31.39
CA MET A 13 -4.30 0.12 30.32
C MET A 13 -3.07 0.32 29.44
N CYS A 14 -1.88 0.44 30.04
CA CYS A 14 -0.63 0.60 29.28
C CYS A 14 -0.33 -0.64 28.43
N ALA A 15 -0.43 -1.84 29.00
CA ALA A 15 -0.19 -3.09 28.28
C ALA A 15 -1.23 -3.29 27.15
N GLY A 16 -2.50 -2.99 27.42
CA GLY A 16 -3.56 -3.05 26.42
C GLY A 16 -3.33 -2.07 25.27
N LYS A 17 -3.02 -0.80 25.56
CA LYS A 17 -2.82 0.24 24.53
C LYS A 17 -1.65 -0.11 23.60
N ILE A 18 -0.52 -0.57 24.14
CA ILE A 18 0.65 -0.97 23.34
C ILE A 18 0.30 -2.16 22.43
N GLY A 19 -0.42 -3.15 22.97
CA GLY A 19 -0.85 -4.31 22.19
C GLY A 19 -1.83 -3.96 21.06
N PHE A 20 -2.79 -3.06 21.32
CA PHE A 20 -3.75 -2.61 20.32
C PHE A 20 -3.11 -1.75 19.23
N ASP A 21 -2.13 -0.90 19.57
CA ASP A 21 -1.46 -0.03 18.61
C ASP A 21 -0.58 -0.82 17.63
N GLU A 22 0.17 -1.81 18.13
CA GLU A 22 0.93 -2.73 17.27
C GLU A 22 0.00 -3.61 16.41
N ALA A 23 -1.10 -4.12 16.97
CA ALA A 23 -2.08 -4.87 16.19
C ALA A 23 -2.71 -4.03 15.05
N ALA A 24 -2.98 -2.75 15.31
CA ALA A 24 -3.48 -1.81 14.30
C ALA A 24 -2.45 -1.58 13.18
N ARG A 25 -1.16 -1.48 13.53
CA ARG A 25 -0.06 -1.33 12.58
C ARG A 25 0.19 -2.58 11.73
N PHE A 26 -0.04 -3.78 12.27
CA PHE A 26 -0.04 -4.99 11.44
C PHE A 26 -1.26 -5.06 10.52
N SER A 27 -2.42 -4.57 10.98
CA SER A 27 -3.64 -4.53 10.18
C SER A 27 -3.52 -3.61 8.96
N SER A 28 -2.86 -2.45 9.09
CA SER A 28 -2.62 -1.55 7.94
C SER A 28 -1.73 -2.20 6.89
N ARG A 29 -0.63 -2.87 7.28
CA ARG A 29 0.22 -3.63 6.34
C ARG A 29 -0.54 -4.76 5.63
N VAL A 30 -1.39 -5.50 6.34
CA VAL A 30 -2.22 -6.56 5.71
C VAL A 30 -3.21 -5.95 4.72
N THR A 31 -3.76 -4.78 5.04
CA THR A 31 -4.68 -4.05 4.16
C THR A 31 -3.97 -3.58 2.89
N GLU A 32 -2.78 -3.01 3.02
CA GLU A 32 -1.91 -2.62 1.91
C GLU A 32 -1.62 -3.81 0.97
N ILE A 33 -1.18 -4.95 1.50
CA ILE A 33 -0.88 -6.14 0.69
C ILE A 33 -2.12 -6.62 -0.08
N ARG A 34 -3.29 -6.62 0.55
CA ARG A 34 -4.55 -7.00 -0.12
C ARG A 34 -4.93 -6.01 -1.22
N GLU A 35 -4.73 -4.72 -0.98
CA GLU A 35 -4.99 -3.69 -1.98
C GLU A 35 -4.04 -3.82 -3.18
N LEU A 36 -2.75 -4.07 -2.93
CA LEU A 36 -1.75 -4.36 -3.97
C LEU A 36 -2.13 -5.58 -4.80
N GLN A 37 -2.48 -6.69 -4.15
CA GLN A 37 -2.88 -7.93 -4.83
C GLN A 37 -4.09 -7.69 -5.74
N THR A 38 -5.11 -6.98 -5.24
CA THR A 38 -6.31 -6.66 -6.01
C THR A 38 -5.99 -5.75 -7.19
N ALA A 39 -5.13 -4.75 -6.99
CA ALA A 39 -4.67 -3.83 -8.03
C ALA A 39 -3.92 -4.57 -9.16
N LEU A 40 -3.01 -5.48 -8.80
CA LEU A 40 -2.24 -6.27 -9.77
C LEU A 40 -3.13 -7.21 -10.58
N VAL A 41 -4.08 -7.89 -9.95
CA VAL A 41 -5.04 -8.75 -10.66
C VAL A 41 -5.89 -7.95 -11.64
N SER A 42 -6.34 -6.75 -11.25
CA SER A 42 -7.06 -5.85 -12.16
C SER A 42 -6.17 -5.41 -13.32
N LEU A 43 -4.90 -5.11 -13.08
CA LEU A 43 -3.95 -4.68 -14.10
C LEU A 43 -3.66 -5.80 -15.10
N ILE A 44 -3.44 -7.03 -14.61
CA ILE A 44 -3.26 -8.23 -15.45
C ILE A 44 -4.47 -8.41 -16.37
N GLY A 45 -5.69 -8.30 -15.83
CA GLY A 45 -6.90 -8.37 -16.64
C GLY A 45 -6.97 -7.27 -17.72
N GLU A 46 -6.52 -6.05 -17.43
CA GLU A 46 -6.48 -4.95 -18.42
C GLU A 46 -5.41 -5.17 -19.51
N ILE A 47 -4.25 -5.73 -19.15
CA ILE A 47 -3.16 -6.08 -20.07
C ILE A 47 -3.61 -7.21 -21.00
N GLU A 48 -4.16 -8.30 -20.45
CA GLU A 48 -4.63 -9.45 -21.23
C GLU A 48 -5.76 -9.08 -22.21
N LEU A 49 -6.61 -8.10 -21.84
CA LEU A 49 -7.68 -7.62 -22.70
C LEU A 49 -7.25 -6.54 -23.73
N TRP A 50 -5.99 -6.11 -23.78
CA TRP A 50 -5.45 -5.08 -24.69
C TRP A 50 -6.26 -3.77 -24.78
N ARG A 51 -7.12 -3.48 -23.79
CA ARG A 51 -8.09 -2.38 -23.89
C ARG A 51 -7.48 -1.00 -23.68
N THR A 52 -6.32 -0.91 -23.05
CA THR A 52 -5.69 0.37 -22.68
C THR A 52 -4.16 0.27 -22.64
N PRO A 53 -3.43 1.33 -23.06
CA PRO A 53 -1.98 1.40 -22.88
C PRO A 53 -1.59 1.23 -21.40
N LEU A 54 -0.51 0.49 -21.13
CA LEU A 54 -0.07 0.13 -19.78
C LEU A 54 0.11 1.35 -18.86
N ALA A 55 0.68 2.44 -19.39
CA ALA A 55 0.84 3.68 -18.63
C ALA A 55 -0.51 4.25 -18.15
N THR A 56 -1.53 4.20 -18.99
CA THR A 56 -2.88 4.67 -18.64
C THR A 56 -3.56 3.72 -17.64
N ALA A 57 -3.39 2.41 -17.79
CA ALA A 57 -3.91 1.42 -16.86
C ALA A 57 -3.30 1.56 -15.45
N LEU A 58 -1.99 1.81 -15.37
CA LEU A 58 -1.27 2.09 -14.12
C LEU A 58 -1.79 3.36 -13.43
N ILE A 59 -1.89 4.47 -14.16
CA ILE A 59 -2.41 5.75 -13.61
C ILE A 59 -3.85 5.57 -13.10
N ARG A 60 -4.70 4.89 -13.90
CA ARG A 60 -6.11 4.65 -13.55
C ARG A 60 -6.26 3.76 -12.33
N THR A 61 -5.46 2.70 -12.24
CA THR A 61 -5.45 1.78 -11.09
C THR A 61 -4.97 2.53 -9.84
N GLY A 62 -3.86 3.26 -9.92
CA GLY A 62 -3.36 4.10 -8.84
C GLY A 62 -4.38 5.15 -8.37
N GLY A 63 -5.13 5.75 -9.29
CA GLY A 63 -6.21 6.70 -8.95
C GLY A 63 -7.35 6.12 -8.09
N LYS A 64 -7.53 4.79 -8.07
CA LYS A 64 -8.58 4.10 -7.29
C LYS A 64 -8.10 3.62 -5.92
N LEU A 65 -6.80 3.51 -5.72
CA LEU A 65 -6.20 3.02 -4.47
C LEU A 65 -6.25 4.10 -3.38
N LYS A 66 -6.37 3.68 -2.12
CA LYS A 66 -6.48 4.58 -0.97
C LYS A 66 -5.28 4.51 -0.03
N THR A 67 -4.46 3.47 -0.12
CA THR A 67 -3.21 3.37 0.66
C THR A 67 -2.04 4.03 -0.05
N GLU A 68 -0.89 4.08 0.64
CA GLU A 68 0.36 4.61 0.11
C GLU A 68 0.85 3.89 -1.16
N ILE A 69 0.39 2.65 -1.40
CA ILE A 69 0.66 1.89 -2.63
C ILE A 69 0.17 2.63 -3.88
N ARG A 70 -0.83 3.51 -3.76
CA ARG A 70 -1.25 4.42 -4.84
C ARG A 70 -0.08 5.12 -5.52
N GLN A 71 0.89 5.59 -4.72
CA GLN A 71 2.02 6.36 -5.22
C GLN A 71 2.90 5.53 -6.15
N LEU A 72 3.08 4.24 -5.84
CA LEU A 72 3.81 3.29 -6.68
C LEU A 72 3.23 3.23 -8.10
N PHE A 73 1.92 3.01 -8.21
CA PHE A 73 1.22 2.89 -9.49
C PHE A 73 1.21 4.20 -10.28
N LEU A 74 1.03 5.34 -9.61
CA LEU A 74 1.04 6.65 -10.26
C LEU A 74 2.42 7.02 -10.78
N LYS A 75 3.48 6.89 -9.95
CA LYS A 75 4.86 7.18 -10.34
C LYS A 75 5.30 6.30 -11.52
N ALA A 76 4.97 5.00 -11.47
CA ALA A 76 5.28 4.08 -12.55
C ALA A 76 4.54 4.45 -13.85
N GLY A 77 3.24 4.74 -13.76
CA GLY A 77 2.44 5.13 -14.92
C GLY A 77 2.86 6.48 -15.53
N GLU A 78 3.23 7.47 -14.71
CA GLU A 78 3.74 8.76 -15.18
C GLU A 78 5.11 8.63 -15.86
N LYS A 79 6.04 7.87 -15.26
CA LYS A 79 7.34 7.58 -15.88
C LYS A 79 7.19 6.86 -17.20
N LEU A 80 6.37 5.81 -17.26
CA LEU A 80 6.14 5.06 -18.50
C LEU A 80 5.45 5.90 -19.59
N LYS A 81 4.71 6.94 -19.20
CA LYS A 81 4.05 7.87 -20.15
C LYS A 81 5.01 8.94 -20.68
N ASN A 82 5.86 9.49 -19.82
CA ASN A 82 6.68 10.66 -20.12
C ASN A 82 8.09 10.29 -20.60
N ASP A 83 8.63 9.20 -20.07
CA ASP A 83 9.96 8.71 -20.37
C ASP A 83 9.83 7.57 -21.39
N ASN A 84 10.58 7.63 -22.51
CA ASN A 84 10.58 6.57 -23.53
C ASN A 84 11.46 5.38 -23.09
N ILE A 85 11.23 4.93 -21.86
CA ILE A 85 11.98 3.89 -21.16
C ILE A 85 11.14 2.61 -21.10
N SER A 86 11.83 1.49 -20.99
CA SER A 86 11.20 0.18 -20.87
C SER A 86 10.47 0.03 -19.53
N VAL A 87 9.49 -0.88 -19.48
CA VAL A 87 8.75 -1.18 -18.25
C VAL A 87 9.68 -1.64 -17.12
N ASP A 88 10.72 -2.40 -17.46
CA ASP A 88 11.71 -2.89 -16.50
C ASP A 88 12.49 -1.73 -15.86
N GLU A 89 12.95 -0.75 -16.66
CA GLU A 89 13.66 0.44 -16.17
C GLU A 89 12.77 1.32 -15.28
N VAL A 90 11.47 1.44 -15.60
CA VAL A 90 10.50 2.15 -14.75
C VAL A 90 10.40 1.47 -13.40
N TRP A 91 10.32 0.14 -13.38
CA TRP A 91 10.15 -0.63 -12.16
C TRP A 91 11.38 -0.54 -11.26
N GLU A 92 12.58 -0.64 -11.83
CA GLU A 92 13.84 -0.40 -11.11
C GLU A 92 13.89 1.02 -10.54
N CYS A 93 13.54 2.04 -11.32
CA CYS A 93 13.56 3.42 -10.86
C CYS A 93 12.56 3.72 -9.73
N VAL A 94 11.41 3.04 -9.72
CA VAL A 94 10.32 3.33 -8.77
C VAL A 94 10.45 2.50 -7.50
N ILE A 95 10.89 1.25 -7.59
CA ILE A 95 10.96 0.34 -6.43
C ILE A 95 12.34 0.36 -5.75
N LEU A 96 13.45 0.47 -6.48
CA LEU A 96 14.79 0.43 -5.88
C LEU A 96 15.24 1.78 -5.31
N LYS A 97 14.43 2.83 -5.50
CA LYS A 97 14.78 4.21 -5.14
C LYS A 97 13.94 4.79 -3.98
N GLU A 98 13.02 4.00 -3.42
CA GLU A 98 12.37 4.21 -2.11
C GLU A 98 13.02 3.34 -1.04
#